data_AF-A0A1W9IG66-F1
#
_entry.id   AF-A0A1W9IG66-F1
#
_cell.length_a   1.000
_cell.length_b   1.000
_cell.length_c   1.000
_cell.angle_alpha   90.00
_cell.angle_beta   90.00
_cell.angle_gamma   90.00
#
_symmetry.space_group_name_H-M   'P 1'
#
loop_
_entity.id
_entity.type
_entity.pdbx_description
1 polymer ?
#
loop_
_entity_poly.entity_id
_entity_poly.type
_entity_poly.pdbx_seq_one_letter_code
_entity_poly.pdbx_strand_id
1 'polypeptide(L)'
;MDRGARRAYTLILTALLLLFCFRVSAQLLQAWFPVGFLPTFESWESGALPYWLLVVSQAIIIVVCARVIWRLHRRRTMPSVRMGIVLLIIGWCYFGLMCVRLLIGLTVAPDHYWFSARLPTLFHLVLACFILIYGRFHLIFGRVVRIQSLGDTA
;
A
#
# COMPACT_ATOMS: atom_id res chain seq x y z
N MET A 1 -6.21 -3.88 -26.60
CA MET A 1 -5.46 -3.50 -25.38
C MET A 1 -4.47 -2.43 -25.77
N ASP A 2 -4.59 -1.20 -25.26
CA ASP A 2 -3.44 -0.31 -25.33
C ASP A 2 -2.41 -0.82 -24.31
N ARG A 3 -1.24 -1.24 -24.78
CA ARG A 3 -0.15 -1.71 -23.92
C ARG A 3 0.27 -0.63 -22.92
N GLY A 4 -0.02 0.64 -23.21
CA GLY A 4 0.23 1.81 -22.36
C GLY A 4 -0.43 1.72 -20.99
N ALA A 5 -1.75 1.49 -20.92
CA ALA A 5 -2.49 1.54 -19.66
C ALA A 5 -1.97 0.51 -18.63
N ARG A 6 -1.75 -0.74 -19.03
CA ARG A 6 -1.23 -1.78 -18.12
C ARG A 6 0.18 -1.48 -17.63
N ARG A 7 1.03 -0.89 -18.49
CA ARG A 7 2.37 -0.44 -18.12
C ARG A 7 2.29 0.68 -17.08
N ALA A 8 1.42 1.67 -17.28
CA ALA A 8 1.21 2.75 -16.31
C ALA A 8 0.79 2.22 -14.92
N TYR A 9 -0.21 1.31 -14.84
CA TYR A 9 -0.59 0.68 -13.57
C TYR A 9 0.58 -0.04 -12.89
N THR A 10 1.36 -0.79 -13.67
CA THR A 10 2.51 -1.53 -13.13
C THR A 10 3.59 -0.58 -12.61
N LEU A 11 3.88 0.50 -13.34
CA LEU A 11 4.84 1.53 -12.92
C LEU A 11 4.38 2.23 -11.64
N ILE A 12 3.11 2.63 -11.55
CA ILE A 12 2.57 3.28 -10.35
C ILE A 12 2.64 2.34 -9.14
N LEU A 13 2.20 1.08 -9.28
CA LEU A 13 2.29 0.10 -8.19
C LEU A 13 3.75 -0.17 -7.78
N THR A 14 4.67 -0.21 -8.74
CA THR A 14 6.11 -0.37 -8.47
C THR A 14 6.67 0.83 -7.73
N ALA A 15 6.33 2.05 -8.14
CA ALA A 15 6.75 3.27 -7.47
C ALA A 15 6.24 3.33 -6.01
N LEU A 16 4.98 2.95 -5.77
CA LEU A 16 4.40 2.88 -4.42
C LEU A 16 5.10 1.82 -3.55
N LEU A 17 5.44 0.66 -4.12
CA LEU A 17 6.21 -0.37 -3.41
C LEU A 17 7.62 0.15 -3.08
N LEU A 18 8.31 0.78 -4.02
CA LEU A 18 9.64 1.34 -3.79
C LEU A 18 9.62 2.39 -2.68
N LEU A 19 8.58 3.23 -2.64
CA LEU A 19 8.39 4.21 -1.56
C LEU A 19 8.18 3.54 -0.20
N PHE A 20 7.42 2.44 -0.15
CA PHE A 20 7.25 1.66 1.07
C PHE A 20 8.56 0.95 1.48
N CYS A 21 9.31 0.39 0.53
CA CYS A 21 10.63 -0.21 0.79
C CYS A 21 11.62 0.84 1.31
N PHE A 22 11.63 2.05 0.72
CA PHE A 22 12.44 3.17 1.19
C PHE A 22 12.17 3.46 2.67
N ARG A 23 10.90 3.46 3.09
CA ARG A 23 10.52 3.63 4.50
C ARG A 23 11.15 2.56 5.39
N VAL A 24 11.03 1.28 5.01
CA VAL A 24 11.56 0.17 5.80
C VAL A 24 13.09 0.24 5.90
N SER A 25 13.75 0.55 4.79
CA SER A 25 15.21 0.75 4.74
C SER A 25 15.65 1.95 5.56
N ALA A 26 14.93 3.07 5.51
CA ALA A 26 15.23 4.26 6.31
C ALA A 26 15.07 4.00 7.81
N GLN A 27 14.02 3.26 8.20
CA GLN A 27 13.83 2.83 9.58
C GLN A 27 14.96 1.90 10.06
N LEU A 28 15.38 0.94 9.23
CA LEU A 28 16.48 0.02 9.57
C LEU A 28 17.82 0.75 9.62
N LEU A 29 18.08 1.66 8.68
CA LEU A 29 19.27 2.50 8.66
C LEU A 29 19.35 3.33 9.94
N GLN A 30 18.27 4.01 10.34
CA GLN A 30 18.23 4.77 11.60
C GLN A 30 18.42 3.91 12.85
N ALA A 31 17.97 2.65 12.82
CA ALA A 31 18.13 1.73 13.95
C ALA A 31 19.59 1.31 14.16
N TRP A 32 20.36 1.16 13.08
CA TRP A 32 21.73 0.61 13.13
C TRP A 32 22.81 1.68 13.01
N PHE A 33 22.52 2.72 12.22
CA PHE A 33 23.39 3.85 11.90
C PHE A 33 22.58 5.14 11.98
N PRO A 34 22.34 5.69 13.18
CA PRO A 34 21.59 6.93 13.34
C PRO A 34 22.31 8.07 12.59
N VAL A 35 21.65 8.62 11.57
CA VAL A 35 22.16 9.70 10.71
C VAL A 35 21.41 11.00 10.97
N GLY A 36 22.12 12.13 11.02
CA GLY A 36 21.53 13.43 11.36
C GLY A 36 20.64 14.07 10.27
N PHE A 37 20.68 13.56 9.02
CA PHE A 37 19.87 14.11 7.93
C PHE A 37 18.45 13.53 7.85
N LEU A 38 18.21 12.35 8.44
CA LEU A 38 16.88 11.75 8.51
C LEU A 38 16.27 12.00 9.90
N PRO A 39 14.94 12.00 10.00
CA PRO A 39 14.25 11.97 11.28
C PRO A 39 14.75 10.83 12.18
N THR A 40 14.74 11.05 13.50
CA THR A 40 15.19 10.08 14.51
C THR A 40 14.40 8.78 14.43
N PHE A 41 14.98 7.67 14.88
CA PHE A 41 14.33 6.35 14.88
C PHE A 41 12.92 6.36 15.49
N GLU A 42 12.71 7.07 16.60
CA GLU A 42 11.42 7.22 17.29
C GLU A 42 10.33 7.87 16.42
N SER A 43 10.70 8.62 15.39
CA SER A 43 9.72 9.17 14.45
C SER A 43 9.28 8.15 13.37
N TRP A 44 10.12 7.14 13.10
CA TRP A 44 9.84 6.05 12.16
C TRP A 44 9.08 4.89 12.79
N GLU A 45 9.22 4.74 14.12
CA GLU A 45 8.52 3.75 14.92
C GLU A 45 7.48 4.44 15.80
N SER A 46 6.21 4.05 15.71
CA SER A 46 5.18 4.63 16.58
C SER A 46 5.23 4.14 18.04
N GLY A 47 6.21 3.29 18.41
CA GLY A 47 6.31 2.61 19.70
C GLY A 47 5.13 1.69 20.06
N ALA A 48 4.21 1.46 19.13
CA ALA A 48 2.93 0.79 19.40
C ALA A 48 3.05 -0.74 19.47
N LEU A 49 4.10 -1.31 18.86
CA LEU A 49 4.37 -2.73 18.81
C LEU A 49 5.88 -2.97 18.97
N PRO A 50 6.29 -4.15 19.47
CA PRO A 50 7.69 -4.52 19.49
C PRO A 50 8.33 -4.42 18.10
N TYR A 51 9.54 -3.86 18.03
CA TYR A 51 10.24 -3.60 16.77
C TYR A 51 10.35 -4.83 15.86
N TRP A 52 10.65 -6.02 16.42
CA TRP A 52 10.76 -7.26 15.65
C TRP A 52 9.45 -7.64 14.93
N LEU A 53 8.30 -7.45 15.59
CA LEU A 53 6.99 -7.73 15.01
C LEU A 53 6.64 -6.72 13.91
N LEU A 54 7.06 -5.46 14.11
CA LEU A 54 6.99 -4.42 13.10
C LEU A 54 7.80 -4.78 11.85
N VAL A 55 9.03 -5.26 11.99
CA VAL A 55 9.87 -5.66 10.85
C VAL A 55 9.28 -6.88 10.12
N VAL A 56 8.79 -7.88 10.86
CA VAL A 56 8.16 -9.07 10.27
C VAL A 56 6.91 -8.69 9.46
N SER A 57 6.02 -7.88 10.03
CA SER A 57 4.81 -7.42 9.33
C SER A 57 5.13 -6.61 8.07
N GLN A 58 6.13 -5.73 8.13
CA GLN A 58 6.60 -4.97 6.97
C GLN A 58 7.16 -5.88 5.87
N ALA A 59 7.96 -6.89 6.24
CA ALA A 59 8.49 -7.85 5.28
C ALA A 59 7.37 -8.65 4.59
N ILE A 60 6.35 -9.08 5.34
CA ILE A 60 5.17 -9.75 4.78
C ILE A 60 4.45 -8.85 3.78
N ILE A 61 4.23 -7.57 4.11
CA ILE A 61 3.59 -6.60 3.21
C ILE A 61 4.39 -6.44 1.91
N ILE A 62 5.71 -6.26 2.02
CA ILE A 62 6.61 -6.13 0.85
C ILE A 62 6.51 -7.36 -0.05
N VAL A 63 6.59 -8.57 0.52
CA VAL A 63 6.50 -9.82 -0.23
C VAL A 63 5.15 -9.96 -0.94
N VAL A 64 4.05 -9.59 -0.28
CA VAL A 64 2.70 -9.62 -0.88
C VAL A 64 2.60 -8.64 -2.04
N CYS A 65 3.03 -7.39 -1.85
CA CYS A 65 3.04 -6.36 -2.91
C CYS A 65 3.93 -6.75 -4.09
N ALA A 66 5.14 -7.27 -3.83
CA ALA A 66 6.06 -7.74 -4.86
C ALA A 66 5.46 -8.91 -5.65
N ARG A 67 4.80 -9.86 -4.98
CA ARG A 67 4.08 -10.97 -5.65
C ARG A 67 2.96 -10.47 -6.55
N VAL A 68 2.23 -9.42 -6.14
CA VAL A 68 1.18 -8.79 -6.97
C VAL A 68 1.78 -8.21 -8.25
N ILE A 69 2.84 -7.40 -8.14
CA ILE A 69 3.53 -6.81 -9.30
C ILE A 69 4.09 -7.90 -10.22
N TRP A 70 4.70 -8.94 -9.64
CA TRP A 70 5.23 -10.07 -10.40
C TRP A 70 4.15 -10.81 -11.20
N ARG A 71 2.98 -11.07 -10.60
CA ARG A 71 1.83 -11.68 -11.28
C ARG A 71 1.31 -10.80 -12.42
N LEU A 72 1.30 -9.48 -12.22
CA LEU A 72 0.89 -8.50 -13.23
C LEU A 72 1.85 -8.50 -14.44
N HIS A 73 3.16 -8.56 -14.19
CA HIS A 73 4.19 -8.71 -15.24
C HIS A 73 4.05 -10.02 -16.02
N ARG A 74 3.86 -11.15 -15.31
CA ARG A 74 3.71 -12.48 -15.92
C ARG A 74 2.37 -12.70 -16.63
N ARG A 75 1.47 -11.69 -16.65
CA ARG A 75 0.10 -11.77 -17.18
C ARG A 75 -0.75 -12.91 -16.58
N ARG A 76 -0.40 -13.39 -15.38
CA ARG A 76 -1.12 -14.48 -14.71
C ARG A 76 -2.24 -13.99 -13.78
N THR A 77 -2.48 -12.68 -13.74
CA THR A 77 -3.58 -12.11 -12.96
C THR A 77 -4.89 -12.31 -13.71
N MET A 78 -5.70 -13.28 -13.27
CA MET A 78 -7.10 -13.41 -13.69
C MET A 78 -7.92 -12.29 -13.03
N PRO A 79 -8.47 -11.34 -13.80
CA PRO A 79 -9.24 -10.24 -13.23
C PRO A 79 -10.58 -10.73 -12.68
N SER A 80 -10.73 -10.74 -11.36
CA SER A 80 -12.01 -11.01 -10.69
C SER A 80 -12.67 -9.73 -10.17
N VAL A 81 -13.93 -9.50 -10.58
CA VAL A 81 -14.76 -8.38 -10.09
C VAL A 81 -14.97 -8.47 -8.58
N ARG A 82 -15.26 -9.67 -8.05
CA ARG A 82 -15.49 -9.86 -6.60
C ARG A 82 -14.26 -9.43 -5.80
N MET A 83 -13.08 -9.84 -6.25
CA MET A 83 -11.83 -9.47 -5.59
C MET A 83 -11.59 -7.96 -5.68
N GLY A 84 -11.87 -7.33 -6.82
CA GLY A 84 -11.79 -5.88 -6.97
C GLY A 84 -12.70 -5.11 -6.00
N ILE A 85 -13.95 -5.54 -5.81
CA ILE A 85 -14.88 -4.92 -4.84
C ILE A 85 -14.33 -5.03 -3.42
N VAL A 86 -13.93 -6.24 -3.00
CA VAL A 86 -13.42 -6.49 -1.65
C VAL A 86 -12.18 -5.62 -1.38
N LEU A 87 -11.23 -5.58 -2.31
CA LEU A 87 -10.04 -4.73 -2.17
C LEU A 87 -10.38 -3.24 -2.11
N LEU A 88 -11.37 -2.77 -2.88
CA LEU A 88 -11.77 -1.37 -2.80
C LEU A 88 -12.41 -1.02 -1.46
N ILE A 89 -13.30 -1.87 -0.93
CA ILE A 89 -13.94 -1.64 0.37
C ILE A 89 -12.86 -1.59 1.45
N ILE A 90 -12.00 -2.61 1.51
CA ILE A 90 -10.91 -2.69 2.49
C ILE A 90 -9.96 -1.49 2.31
N GLY A 91 -9.58 -1.17 1.07
CA GLY A 91 -8.68 -0.06 0.76
C GLY A 91 -9.24 1.29 1.18
N TRP A 92 -10.54 1.55 0.97
CA TRP A 92 -11.19 2.79 1.36
C TRP A 92 -11.37 2.91 2.87
N CYS A 93 -11.80 1.84 3.54
CA CYS A 93 -11.86 1.82 5.00
C CYS A 93 -10.49 2.10 5.62
N TYR A 94 -9.45 1.45 5.10
CA TYR A 94 -8.08 1.63 5.57
C TYR A 94 -7.54 3.04 5.28
N PHE A 95 -7.75 3.57 4.08
CA PHE A 95 -7.38 4.92 3.70
C PHE A 95 -8.05 5.97 4.60
N GLY A 96 -9.36 5.84 4.81
CA GLY A 96 -10.14 6.73 5.67
C GLY A 96 -9.62 6.73 7.11
N LEU A 97 -9.36 5.55 7.68
CA LEU A 97 -8.80 5.43 9.02
C LEU A 97 -7.43 6.12 9.14
N MET A 98 -6.56 5.96 8.12
CA MET A 98 -5.24 6.60 8.12
C MET A 98 -5.31 8.11 7.91
N CYS A 99 -6.25 8.61 7.12
CA CYS A 99 -6.53 10.04 6.99
C CYS A 99 -6.99 10.65 8.32
N VAL A 100 -7.95 10.02 8.99
CA VAL A 100 -8.43 10.47 10.31
C VAL A 100 -7.28 10.48 11.30
N ARG A 101 -6.49 9.40 11.35
CA ARG A 101 -5.30 9.31 12.21
C ARG A 101 -4.29 10.44 11.93
N LEU A 102 -4.03 10.74 10.66
CA LEU A 102 -3.13 11.82 10.25
C LEU A 102 -3.69 13.19 10.66
N LEU A 103 -4.97 13.45 10.44
CA LEU A 103 -5.62 14.71 10.81
C LEU A 103 -5.59 14.94 12.33
N ILE A 104 -5.88 13.90 13.12
CA ILE A 104 -5.82 13.97 14.59
C ILE A 104 -4.38 14.22 15.06
N GLY A 105 -3.41 13.52 14.48
CA GLY A 105 -1.98 13.71 14.78
C GLY A 105 -1.42 15.08 14.40
N LEU A 106 -2.11 15.82 13.53
CA LEU A 106 -1.76 17.20 13.16
C LEU A 106 -2.52 18.27 13.97
N THR A 107 -3.68 17.96 14.56
CA THR A 107 -4.59 18.97 15.12
C THR A 107 -4.87 18.89 16.61
N VAL A 108 -4.95 17.70 17.23
CA VAL A 108 -5.56 17.56 18.57
C VAL A 108 -4.60 17.11 19.67
N ALA A 109 -3.62 16.23 19.38
CA ALA A 109 -2.74 15.67 20.42
C ALA A 109 -1.38 15.23 19.86
N PRO A 110 -0.40 16.15 19.70
CA PRO A 110 0.95 15.79 19.25
C PRO A 110 1.72 14.90 20.24
N ASP A 111 1.32 14.86 21.51
CA ASP A 111 2.07 14.18 22.59
C ASP A 111 1.70 12.71 22.83
N HIS A 112 0.66 12.19 22.16
CA HIS A 112 0.30 10.78 22.30
C HIS A 112 1.07 9.92 21.28
N TYR A 113 1.84 8.94 21.75
CA TYR A 113 2.73 8.08 20.94
C TYR A 113 2.06 7.48 19.67
N TRP A 114 0.76 7.16 19.74
CA TRP A 114 0.02 6.59 18.62
C TRP A 114 -0.37 7.61 17.53
N PHE A 115 -0.56 8.88 17.89
CA PHE A 115 -0.95 9.97 16.98
C PHE A 115 0.25 10.82 16.53
N SER A 116 1.31 10.87 17.32
CA SER A 116 2.59 11.54 17.01
C SER A 116 3.32 10.94 15.80
N ALA A 117 3.07 9.65 15.51
CA ALA A 117 3.71 8.89 14.45
C ALA A 117 3.18 9.25 13.03
N ARG A 118 3.43 10.48 12.61
CA ARG A 118 3.02 11.05 11.32
C ARG A 118 3.67 10.33 10.15
N LEU A 119 4.97 10.03 10.24
CA LEU A 119 5.72 9.36 9.17
C LEU A 119 5.14 7.96 8.86
N PRO A 120 4.98 7.03 9.83
CA PRO A 120 4.31 5.76 9.57
C PRO A 120 2.93 5.90 8.93
N THR A 121 2.14 6.87 9.39
CA THR A 121 0.77 7.10 8.88
C THR A 121 0.78 7.51 7.40
N LEU A 122 1.74 8.36 6.97
CA LEU A 122 1.92 8.72 5.57
C LEU A 122 2.27 7.51 4.69
N PHE A 123 3.12 6.60 5.15
CA PHE A 123 3.44 5.39 4.38
C PHE A 123 2.31 4.36 4.39
N HIS A 124 1.46 4.35 5.42
CA HIS A 124 0.21 3.59 5.39
C HIS A 124 -0.79 4.15 4.36
N LEU A 125 -0.82 5.47 4.13
CA LEU A 125 -1.58 6.06 3.02
C LEU A 125 -1.04 5.62 1.64
N VAL A 126 0.28 5.56 1.48
CA VAL A 126 0.93 5.00 0.26
C VAL A 126 0.49 3.54 0.03
N LEU A 127 0.50 2.72 1.09
CA LEU A 127 0.02 1.33 1.03
C LEU A 127 -1.49 1.25 0.72
N ALA A 128 -2.30 2.14 1.29
CA ALA A 128 -3.73 2.22 1.00
C ALA A 128 -3.98 2.54 -0.48
N CYS A 129 -3.23 3.51 -1.04
CA CYS A 129 -3.26 3.83 -2.46
C CYS A 129 -2.88 2.62 -3.32
N PHE A 130 -1.88 1.82 -2.91
CA PHE A 130 -1.52 0.58 -3.61
C PHE A 130 -2.71 -0.39 -3.68
N ILE A 131 -3.41 -0.61 -2.56
CA ILE A 131 -4.58 -1.50 -2.49
C ILE A 131 -5.71 -0.97 -3.37
N LEU A 132 -6.01 0.33 -3.31
CA LEU A 132 -7.07 0.96 -4.10
C LEU A 132 -6.81 0.86 -5.61
N ILE A 133 -5.58 1.16 -6.05
CA ILE A 133 -5.19 1.08 -7.47
C ILE A 133 -5.26 -0.36 -7.95
N TYR A 134 -4.81 -1.33 -7.15
CA TYR A 134 -4.89 -2.74 -7.49
C TYR A 134 -6.34 -3.27 -7.51
N GLY A 135 -7.19 -2.84 -6.57
CA GLY A 135 -8.62 -3.14 -6.57
C GLY A 135 -9.34 -2.58 -7.80
N ARG A 136 -9.04 -1.32 -8.17
CA ARG A 136 -9.57 -0.67 -9.38
C ARG A 136 -9.14 -1.41 -10.65
N PHE A 137 -7.89 -1.86 -10.73
CA PHE A 137 -7.42 -2.74 -11.81
C PHE A 137 -8.33 -3.99 -11.90
N HIS A 138 -8.53 -4.71 -10.80
CA HIS A 138 -9.38 -5.90 -10.80
C HIS A 138 -10.84 -5.65 -11.20
N LEU A 139 -11.42 -4.52 -10.79
CA LEU A 139 -12.79 -4.16 -11.16
C LEU A 139 -12.96 -3.85 -12.64
N ILE A 140 -12.10 -2.98 -13.18
CA ILE A 140 -12.20 -2.55 -14.58
C ILE A 140 -12.02 -3.76 -15.49
N PHE A 141 -10.96 -4.55 -15.27
CA PHE A 141 -10.66 -5.69 -16.12
C PHE A 141 -11.58 -6.88 -15.88
N GLY A 142 -12.08 -7.08 -14.65
CA GLY A 142 -13.08 -8.11 -14.36
C GLY A 142 -14.43 -7.85 -15.03
N ARG A 143 -14.86 -6.58 -15.14
CA ARG A 143 -16.10 -6.21 -15.86
C ARG A 143 -15.98 -6.51 -17.35
N VAL A 144 -14.84 -6.17 -17.96
CA VAL A 144 -14.60 -6.43 -19.39
C VAL A 144 -14.70 -7.93 -19.71
N VAL A 145 -14.03 -8.79 -18.91
CA VAL A 145 -14.09 -10.25 -19.10
C VAL A 145 -15.50 -10.79 -18.92
N ARG A 146 -16.24 -10.31 -17.91
CA ARG A 146 -17.63 -10.74 -17.66
C ARG A 146 -18.58 -10.34 -18.79
N ILE A 147 -18.45 -9.12 -19.32
CA ILE A 147 -19.33 -8.65 -20.41
C ILE A 147 -19.09 -9.47 -21.68
N GLN A 148 -17.83 -9.76 -22.00
CA GLN A 148 -17.49 -10.57 -23.16
C GLN A 148 -18.06 -11.99 -23.06
N SER A 149 -17.98 -12.64 -21.89
CA SER A 149 -18.55 -13.99 -21.73
C SER A 149 -20.08 -14.03 -21.79
N LEU A 150 -20.78 -12.91 -21.52
CA LEU A 150 -22.24 -12.83 -21.63
C LEU A 150 -22.68 -12.59 -23.08
N GLY A 151 -21.87 -11.85 -23.85
CA GLY A 151 -22.10 -11.64 -25.29
C GLY A 151 -21.85 -12.88 -26.13
N ASP A 152 -20.89 -13.72 -25.75
CA ASP A 152 -20.58 -14.98 -26.46
C ASP A 152 -21.66 -16.08 -26.23
N THR A 153 -22.55 -15.89 -25.26
CA THR A 153 -23.63 -16.84 -24.90
C THR A 153 -25.02 -16.43 -25.42
N ALA A 154 -25.12 -15.30 -26.10
CA ALA A 154 -26.37 -14.75 -26.65
C ALA A 154 -26.39 -14.92 -28.19
#